data_AF-A0A2S0WQU8-F1
#
_entry.id   AF-A0A2S0WQU8-F1
#
_cell.length_a   1.000
_cell.length_b   1.000
_cell.length_c   1.000
_cell.angle_alpha   90.00
_cell.angle_beta   90.00
_cell.angle_gamma   90.00
#
_symmetry.space_group_name_H-M   'P 1'
#
loop_
_entity.id
_entity.type
_entity.pdbx_description
1 polymer ?
#
loop_
_entity_poly.entity_id
_entity_poly.type
_entity_poly.pdbx_seq_one_letter_code
_entity_poly.pdbx_strand_id
1 'polypeptide(L)'
;MVDVLRFRKHPLMRMSNPDDAGAGHVPSYVHGFLPGAGEIVPVFDLARTRVPTGTELWRLRAEGEPGLKLIYDGPAHGWRRAPSYFPPLHIVGPRAMWRGLDLPAAFTPDITHVELVHVGDAAPDGFEAVRPQVSRVVIPVSECESIFEAVLTASWRGHGARVLQRAGEHALLELAGLSPDVAESVGATVVEPGVHEAVVPYSELTDVDGVTYELDPRSAGRNAEHP
;
A
#
# COMPACT_ATOMS: atom_id res chain seq x y z
N MET A 1 8.05 18.97 14.26
CA MET A 1 6.67 18.71 13.79
C MET A 1 6.72 17.48 12.93
N VAL A 2 5.83 16.52 13.12
CA VAL A 2 5.81 15.25 12.39
C VAL A 2 4.39 14.96 11.94
N ASP A 3 4.25 14.45 10.72
CA ASP A 3 2.98 13.96 10.22
C ASP A 3 2.95 12.43 10.37
N VAL A 4 1.85 11.89 10.88
CA VAL A 4 1.67 10.46 11.15
C VAL A 4 0.37 9.97 10.53
N LEU A 5 0.39 8.74 10.04
CA LEU A 5 -0.80 8.03 9.59
C LEU A 5 -1.32 7.15 10.73
N ARG A 6 -2.60 7.30 11.06
CA ARG A 6 -3.32 6.41 11.96
C ARG A 6 -4.30 5.58 11.16
N PHE A 7 -4.22 4.27 11.28
CA PHE A 7 -5.09 3.36 10.53
C PHE A 7 -5.30 2.05 11.27
N ARG A 8 -6.31 1.29 10.83
CA ARG A 8 -6.53 -0.09 11.26
C ARG A 8 -5.82 -1.04 10.32
N LYS A 9 -5.08 -2.00 10.87
CA LYS A 9 -4.47 -3.09 10.12
C LYS A 9 -5.54 -3.98 9.47
N HIS A 10 -5.32 -4.41 8.24
CA HIS A 10 -6.11 -5.48 7.60
C HIS A 10 -5.30 -6.78 7.46
N PRO A 11 -5.94 -7.94 7.20
CA PRO A 11 -5.29 -9.25 7.25
C PRO A 11 -4.08 -9.41 6.31
N LEU A 12 -4.11 -8.78 5.13
CA LEU A 12 -3.00 -8.82 4.17
C LEU A 12 -1.81 -7.89 4.49
N MET A 13 -1.90 -7.04 5.53
CA MET A 13 -0.77 -6.18 5.89
C MET A 13 0.32 -6.97 6.61
N ARG A 14 1.54 -6.90 6.07
CA ARG A 14 2.70 -7.61 6.61
C ARG A 14 3.59 -6.66 7.41
N MET A 15 3.89 -7.07 8.63
CA MET A 15 4.75 -6.33 9.56
C MET A 15 5.94 -7.21 9.91
N SER A 16 7.11 -6.61 9.98
CA SER A 16 8.35 -7.26 10.42
C SER A 16 9.00 -6.43 11.52
N ASN A 17 9.90 -7.06 12.29
CA ASN A 17 10.78 -6.28 13.15
C ASN A 17 11.67 -5.40 12.27
N PRO A 18 11.99 -4.17 12.70
CA PRO A 18 12.93 -3.32 11.99
C PRO A 18 14.29 -4.01 11.88
N ASP A 19 14.89 -3.99 10.70
CA ASP A 19 16.24 -4.51 10.48
C ASP A 19 17.27 -3.37 10.47
N ASP A 20 18.53 -3.68 10.80
CA ASP A 20 19.66 -2.73 10.82
C ASP A 20 20.21 -2.46 9.39
N ALA A 21 19.50 -2.93 8.37
CA ALA A 21 19.91 -2.90 6.97
C ALA A 21 19.77 -1.50 6.33
N GLY A 22 20.61 -0.57 6.80
CA GLY A 22 21.19 0.50 5.99
C GLY A 22 20.24 1.37 5.18
N ALA A 23 19.62 2.35 5.83
CA ALA A 23 19.09 3.52 5.14
C ALA A 23 19.16 4.75 6.05
N GLY A 24 20.10 5.64 5.77
CA GLY A 24 20.31 6.86 6.54
C GLY A 24 19.03 7.69 6.66
N HIS A 25 18.77 8.16 7.89
CA HIS A 25 17.80 9.19 8.32
C HIS A 25 16.49 8.76 9.00
N VAL A 26 16.15 7.47 9.09
CA VAL A 26 15.09 7.02 10.03
C VAL A 26 15.76 6.59 11.34
N PRO A 27 15.22 6.92 12.54
CA PRO A 27 15.75 6.37 13.77
C PRO A 27 15.77 4.84 13.67
N SER A 28 16.94 4.22 13.79
CA SER A 28 17.02 2.76 13.77
C SER A 28 16.42 2.25 15.08
N TYR A 29 15.28 1.57 14.97
CA TYR A 29 14.66 0.87 16.08
C TYR A 29 15.17 -0.57 16.08
N VAL A 30 16.48 -0.74 16.20
CA VAL A 30 17.19 -2.04 16.03
C VAL A 30 16.62 -3.13 16.93
N HIS A 31 16.05 -2.76 18.08
CA HIS A 31 15.43 -3.70 19.02
C HIS A 31 13.93 -3.90 18.79
N GLY A 32 13.32 -3.19 17.83
CA GLY A 32 11.88 -3.17 17.62
C GLY A 32 11.12 -2.43 18.72
N PHE A 33 11.78 -1.54 19.47
CA PHE A 33 11.16 -0.79 20.56
C PHE A 33 11.63 0.66 20.60
N LEU A 34 10.70 1.57 20.88
CA LEU A 34 10.94 2.96 21.22
C LEU A 34 10.75 3.15 22.74
N PRO A 35 11.79 3.59 23.48
CA PRO A 35 11.63 3.96 24.89
C PRO A 35 10.84 5.27 25.00
N GLY A 36 9.67 5.23 25.63
CA GLY A 36 8.83 6.38 25.92
C GLY A 36 8.97 6.88 27.35
N ALA A 37 8.17 7.88 27.72
CA ALA A 37 8.11 8.45 29.07
C ALA A 37 7.39 7.49 30.05
N GLY A 38 8.03 6.35 30.36
CA GLY A 38 7.54 5.33 31.28
C GLY A 38 6.98 4.07 30.61
N GLU A 39 6.98 3.99 29.28
CA GLU A 39 6.45 2.86 28.52
C GLU A 39 7.44 2.40 27.44
N ILE A 40 7.38 1.12 27.07
CA ILE A 40 8.11 0.54 25.95
C ILE A 40 7.11 0.32 24.81
N VAL A 41 7.30 1.03 23.69
CA VAL A 41 6.38 0.95 22.54
C VAL A 41 7.01 0.07 21.46
N PRO A 42 6.35 -1.03 21.02
CA PRO A 42 6.85 -1.84 19.93
C PRO A 42 6.80 -1.06 18.61
N VAL A 43 7.84 -1.24 17.79
CA VAL A 43 8.00 -0.64 16.47
C VAL A 43 8.18 -1.74 15.45
N PHE A 44 7.54 -1.59 14.30
CA PHE A 44 7.57 -2.55 13.21
C PHE A 44 7.78 -1.83 11.88
N ASP A 45 8.47 -2.50 10.96
CA ASP A 45 8.44 -2.12 9.56
C ASP A 45 7.16 -2.66 8.93
N LEU A 46 6.44 -1.78 8.25
CA LEU A 46 5.27 -2.16 7.45
C LEU A 46 5.72 -2.37 6.02
N ALA A 47 5.56 -3.59 5.52
CA ALA A 47 5.78 -3.85 4.10
C ALA A 47 4.86 -2.95 3.27
N ARG A 48 5.38 -2.38 2.18
CA ARG A 48 4.63 -1.44 1.34
C ARG A 48 3.29 -2.04 0.92
N THR A 49 2.22 -1.31 1.24
CA THR A 49 0.82 -1.67 1.02
C THR A 49 0.03 -0.43 0.57
N ARG A 50 -1.17 -0.65 0.02
CA ARG A 50 -2.11 0.45 -0.24
C ARG A 50 -2.61 1.02 1.09
N VAL A 51 -2.80 2.33 1.13
CA VAL A 51 -3.39 3.02 2.29
C VAL A 51 -4.79 2.45 2.56
N PRO A 52 -5.07 1.95 3.77
CA PRO A 52 -6.38 1.38 4.09
C PRO A 52 -7.45 2.47 4.25
N THR A 53 -8.69 2.10 3.90
CA THR A 53 -9.86 2.97 4.05
C THR A 53 -10.03 3.41 5.51
N GLY A 54 -10.31 4.70 5.72
CA GLY A 54 -10.44 5.31 7.04
C GLY A 54 -9.11 5.75 7.66
N THR A 55 -7.98 5.65 6.95
CA THR A 55 -6.70 6.20 7.42
C THR A 55 -6.81 7.70 7.67
N GLU A 56 -6.29 8.15 8.81
CA GLU A 56 -6.24 9.54 9.22
C GLU A 56 -4.81 10.07 9.14
N LEU A 57 -4.61 11.22 8.51
CA LEU A 57 -3.34 11.95 8.55
C LEU A 57 -3.40 12.97 9.69
N TRP A 58 -2.54 12.80 10.68
CA TRP A 58 -2.43 13.69 11.84
C TRP A 58 -1.12 14.48 11.80
N ARG A 59 -1.19 15.76 12.17
CA ARG A 59 -0.01 16.60 12.38
C ARG A 59 0.26 16.76 13.86
N LEU A 60 1.39 16.22 14.31
CA LEU A 60 1.86 16.31 15.68
C LEU A 60 2.88 17.44 15.82
N ARG A 61 2.73 18.21 16.89
CA ARG A 61 3.64 19.30 17.27
C ARG A 61 4.27 18.94 18.61
N ALA A 62 5.49 19.43 18.85
CA ALA A 62 6.14 19.27 20.14
C ALA A 62 5.34 19.96 21.26
N GLU A 63 4.68 21.06 20.92
CA GLU A 63 3.79 21.82 21.78
C GLU A 63 2.46 22.07 21.05
N GLY A 64 1.35 21.83 21.74
CA GLY A 64 -0.02 22.04 21.24
C GLY A 64 -0.75 20.77 20.82
N GLU A 65 -2.05 20.93 20.55
CA GLU A 65 -2.95 19.81 20.23
C GLU A 65 -2.64 19.17 18.87
N PRO A 66 -2.67 17.83 18.76
CA PRO A 66 -2.67 17.13 17.49
C PRO A 66 -3.78 17.62 16.56
N GLY A 67 -3.45 17.85 15.30
CA GLY A 67 -4.42 18.32 14.30
C GLY A 67 -4.66 17.29 13.20
N LEU A 68 -5.88 16.74 13.13
CA LEU A 68 -6.33 15.94 12.00
C LEU A 68 -6.31 16.78 10.70
N LYS A 69 -5.69 16.26 9.65
CA LYS A 69 -5.52 16.94 8.36
C LYS A 69 -6.40 16.36 7.27
N LEU A 70 -6.30 15.06 7.04
CA LEU A 70 -6.99 14.36 5.96
C LEU A 70 -7.50 13.01 6.45
N ILE A 71 -8.52 12.50 5.78
CA ILE A 71 -9.05 11.15 5.95
C ILE A 71 -9.04 10.49 4.56
N TYR A 72 -8.56 9.26 4.46
CA TYR A 72 -8.59 8.48 3.22
C TYR A 72 -9.94 7.75 3.10
N ASP A 73 -10.77 8.15 2.14
CA ASP A 73 -12.13 7.64 1.96
C ASP A 73 -12.20 6.34 1.11
N GLY A 74 -11.04 5.73 0.86
CA GLY A 74 -10.92 4.48 0.09
C GLY A 74 -10.42 4.72 -1.34
N PRO A 75 -10.02 3.64 -2.04
CA PRO A 75 -9.43 3.72 -3.37
C PRO A 75 -10.29 4.39 -4.44
N ALA A 76 -11.62 4.38 -4.34
CA ALA A 76 -12.47 5.08 -5.32
C ALA A 76 -12.54 6.60 -5.07
N HIS A 77 -12.31 7.04 -3.84
CA HIS A 77 -12.52 8.43 -3.41
C HIS A 77 -11.21 9.20 -3.21
N GLY A 78 -10.17 8.51 -2.75
CA GLY A 78 -8.90 9.10 -2.37
C GLY A 78 -8.95 9.83 -1.03
N TRP A 79 -8.02 10.76 -0.84
CA TRP A 79 -7.95 11.59 0.36
C TRP A 79 -9.02 12.68 0.33
N ARG A 80 -9.86 12.73 1.37
CA ARG A 80 -10.86 13.78 1.56
C ARG A 80 -10.16 15.14 1.67
N ARG A 81 -10.59 16.10 0.84
CA ARG A 81 -10.01 17.45 0.73
C ARG A 81 -8.59 17.51 0.12
N ALA A 82 -8.10 16.43 -0.46
CA ALA A 82 -6.90 16.52 -1.29
C ALA A 82 -7.21 17.25 -2.61
N PRO A 83 -6.23 17.99 -3.17
CA PRO A 83 -6.41 18.72 -4.42
C PRO A 83 -6.52 17.80 -5.64
N SER A 84 -6.05 16.55 -5.52
CA SER A 84 -5.98 15.59 -6.60
C SER A 84 -6.37 14.19 -6.13
N TYR A 85 -6.79 13.38 -7.10
CA TYR A 85 -7.11 11.96 -6.93
C TYR A 85 -6.24 11.15 -7.88
N PHE A 86 -5.74 10.03 -7.38
CA PHE A 86 -4.99 9.06 -8.17
C PHE A 86 -5.72 7.72 -8.10
N PRO A 87 -6.10 7.14 -9.25
CA PRO A 87 -6.74 5.83 -9.28
C PRO A 87 -5.80 4.72 -8.77
N PRO A 88 -6.34 3.63 -8.21
CA PRO A 88 -5.56 2.53 -7.67
C PRO A 88 -4.98 1.63 -8.78
N LEU A 89 -4.13 2.19 -9.63
CA LEU A 89 -3.52 1.50 -10.78
C LEU A 89 -2.33 0.61 -10.39
N HIS A 90 -1.83 0.75 -9.16
CA HIS A 90 -0.73 -0.04 -8.63
C HIS A 90 -1.18 -1.48 -8.33
N ILE A 91 -0.26 -2.41 -8.55
CA ILE A 91 -0.37 -3.82 -8.17
C ILE A 91 -0.37 -3.96 -6.64
N VAL A 92 0.29 -3.03 -5.95
CA VAL A 92 0.46 -2.98 -4.49
C VAL A 92 -0.87 -2.94 -3.74
N GLY A 93 -0.96 -3.78 -2.70
CA GLY A 93 -2.10 -3.84 -1.78
C GLY A 93 -3.17 -4.86 -2.20
N PRO A 94 -4.31 -4.92 -1.48
CA PRO A 94 -5.32 -5.94 -1.72
C PRO A 94 -5.91 -5.87 -3.13
N ARG A 95 -6.15 -7.05 -3.69
CA ARG A 95 -6.87 -7.30 -4.94
C ARG A 95 -7.89 -8.39 -4.69
N ALA A 96 -8.92 -8.45 -5.52
CA ALA A 96 -9.91 -9.50 -5.44
C ALA A 96 -10.36 -9.95 -6.82
N MET A 97 -10.60 -11.25 -6.94
CA MET A 97 -11.34 -11.82 -8.05
C MET A 97 -12.84 -11.72 -7.75
N TRP A 98 -13.60 -11.07 -8.62
CA TRP A 98 -15.06 -11.03 -8.54
C TRP A 98 -15.67 -11.07 -9.93
N ARG A 99 -16.50 -12.09 -10.18
CA ARG A 99 -17.12 -12.35 -11.49
C ARG A 99 -16.08 -12.45 -12.61
N GLY A 100 -14.96 -13.12 -12.31
CA GLY A 100 -13.82 -13.27 -13.22
C GLY A 100 -12.98 -12.00 -13.47
N LEU A 101 -13.25 -10.89 -12.78
CA LEU A 101 -12.46 -9.65 -12.88
C LEU A 101 -11.45 -9.57 -11.74
N ASP A 102 -10.20 -9.25 -12.08
CA ASP A 102 -9.14 -8.92 -11.11
C ASP A 102 -9.12 -7.41 -10.82
N LEU A 103 -9.59 -7.03 -9.63
CA LEU A 103 -9.86 -5.65 -9.27
C LEU A 103 -9.05 -5.20 -8.06
N PRO A 104 -8.53 -3.96 -8.04
CA PRO A 104 -8.08 -3.32 -6.81
C PRO A 104 -9.17 -3.37 -5.74
N ALA A 105 -8.79 -3.82 -4.54
CA ALA A 105 -9.67 -3.95 -3.41
C ALA A 105 -9.18 -3.11 -2.21
N ALA A 106 -10.10 -2.70 -1.35
CA ALA A 106 -9.80 -2.22 -0.02
C ALA A 106 -10.88 -2.69 0.96
N PHE A 107 -10.46 -3.20 2.11
CA PHE A 107 -11.40 -3.55 3.18
C PHE A 107 -12.10 -2.31 3.72
N THR A 108 -13.37 -2.46 4.07
CA THR A 108 -14.05 -1.50 4.94
C THR A 108 -13.39 -1.49 6.33
N PRO A 109 -13.54 -0.42 7.14
CA PRO A 109 -12.88 -0.31 8.45
C PRO A 109 -13.20 -1.44 9.45
N ASP A 110 -14.33 -2.13 9.27
CA ASP A 110 -14.74 -3.30 10.05
C ASP A 110 -14.34 -4.64 9.42
N ILE A 111 -13.74 -4.63 8.22
CA ILE A 111 -13.21 -5.79 7.50
C ILE A 111 -14.31 -6.83 7.14
N THR A 112 -15.57 -6.41 7.10
CA THR A 112 -16.69 -7.28 6.71
C THR A 112 -16.98 -7.23 5.20
N HIS A 113 -16.60 -6.11 4.56
CA HIS A 113 -16.81 -5.86 3.14
C HIS A 113 -15.50 -5.41 2.47
N VAL A 114 -15.50 -5.45 1.14
CA VAL A 114 -14.45 -4.85 0.32
C VAL A 114 -15.07 -3.86 -0.67
N GLU A 115 -14.45 -2.70 -0.80
CA GLU A 115 -14.63 -1.80 -1.93
C GLU A 115 -13.77 -2.32 -3.09
N LEU A 116 -14.41 -2.70 -4.20
CA LEU A 116 -13.76 -3.03 -5.46
C LEU A 116 -13.82 -1.83 -6.38
N VAL A 117 -12.71 -1.50 -7.04
CA VAL A 117 -12.62 -0.33 -7.92
C VAL A 117 -12.31 -0.76 -9.34
N HIS A 118 -13.14 -0.31 -10.28
CA HIS A 118 -12.89 -0.44 -11.71
C HIS A 118 -12.50 0.92 -12.28
N VAL A 119 -11.41 0.92 -13.07
CA VAL A 119 -10.92 2.11 -13.78
C VAL A 119 -11.03 1.87 -15.28
N GLY A 120 -11.92 2.60 -15.95
CA GLY A 120 -12.22 2.46 -17.38
C GLY A 120 -13.52 3.14 -17.77
N ASP A 121 -13.77 3.23 -19.08
CA ASP A 121 -14.91 4.02 -19.61
C ASP A 121 -16.28 3.37 -19.37
N ALA A 122 -16.35 2.03 -19.39
CA ALA A 122 -17.59 1.28 -19.17
C ALA A 122 -17.56 0.59 -17.80
N ALA A 123 -18.43 1.03 -16.88
CA ALA A 123 -18.57 0.41 -15.57
C ALA A 123 -19.15 -1.02 -15.70
N PRO A 124 -18.59 -2.03 -15.01
CA PRO A 124 -19.20 -3.36 -14.96
C PRO A 124 -20.56 -3.35 -14.26
N ASP A 125 -21.38 -4.37 -14.50
CA ASP A 125 -22.70 -4.48 -13.90
C ASP A 125 -22.66 -4.47 -12.37
N GLY A 126 -23.47 -3.59 -11.78
CA GLY A 126 -23.56 -3.40 -10.32
C GLY A 126 -22.55 -2.41 -9.75
N PHE A 127 -21.62 -1.89 -10.55
CA PHE A 127 -20.76 -0.79 -10.13
C PHE A 127 -21.49 0.56 -10.22
N GLU A 128 -21.29 1.40 -9.21
CA GLU A 128 -21.71 2.79 -9.23
C GLU A 128 -20.56 3.70 -9.73
N ALA A 129 -20.88 4.66 -10.59
CA ALA A 129 -19.92 5.67 -11.03
C ALA A 129 -19.63 6.65 -9.89
N VAL A 130 -18.35 6.83 -9.57
CA VAL A 130 -17.90 7.78 -8.53
C VAL A 130 -17.40 9.08 -9.17
N ARG A 131 -16.70 8.96 -10.30
CA ARG A 131 -16.13 10.06 -11.08
C ARG A 131 -15.80 9.56 -12.49
N PRO A 132 -15.39 10.43 -13.44
CA PRO A 132 -15.03 9.99 -14.78
C PRO A 132 -14.04 8.82 -14.73
N GLN A 133 -14.38 7.75 -15.45
CA GLN A 133 -13.59 6.53 -15.59
C GLN A 133 -13.34 5.75 -14.30
N VAL A 134 -14.00 6.07 -13.19
CA VAL A 134 -13.86 5.34 -11.93
C VAL A 134 -15.24 4.98 -11.42
N SER A 135 -15.41 3.68 -11.22
CA SER A 135 -16.61 3.10 -10.68
C SER A 135 -16.24 2.14 -9.56
N ARG A 136 -17.14 1.92 -8.61
CA ARG A 136 -16.91 1.00 -7.51
C ARG A 136 -18.10 0.12 -7.22
N VAL A 137 -17.88 -0.94 -6.47
CA VAL A 137 -18.92 -1.67 -5.75
C VAL A 137 -18.40 -2.01 -4.36
N VAL A 138 -19.28 -2.08 -3.37
CA VAL A 138 -18.96 -2.60 -2.05
C VAL A 138 -19.71 -3.90 -1.86
N ILE A 139 -18.99 -4.98 -1.61
CA ILE A 139 -19.56 -6.33 -1.46
C ILE A 139 -19.03 -7.00 -0.20
N PRO A 140 -19.77 -7.94 0.40
CA PRO A 140 -19.26 -8.78 1.48
C PRO A 140 -17.98 -9.51 1.05
N VAL A 141 -17.03 -9.68 1.99
CA VAL A 141 -15.79 -10.44 1.75
C VAL A 141 -16.07 -11.85 1.20
N SER A 142 -17.15 -12.48 1.66
CA SER A 142 -17.56 -13.83 1.24
C SER A 142 -18.07 -13.93 -0.19
N GLU A 143 -18.38 -12.81 -0.85
CA GLU A 143 -18.80 -12.80 -2.25
C GLU A 143 -17.62 -12.75 -3.23
N CYS A 144 -16.41 -12.49 -2.74
CA CYS A 144 -15.19 -12.58 -3.56
C CYS A 144 -14.85 -14.04 -3.86
N GLU A 145 -14.42 -14.32 -5.10
CA GLU A 145 -13.87 -15.61 -5.48
C GLU A 145 -12.53 -15.85 -4.77
N SER A 146 -11.71 -14.80 -4.68
CA SER A 146 -10.49 -14.76 -3.87
C SER A 146 -10.14 -13.32 -3.50
N ILE A 147 -9.39 -13.14 -2.42
CA ILE A 147 -8.79 -11.85 -2.03
C ILE A 147 -7.31 -12.11 -1.76
N PHE A 148 -6.44 -11.31 -2.36
CA PHE A 148 -4.99 -11.54 -2.29
C PHE A 148 -4.18 -10.24 -2.39
N GLU A 149 -2.91 -10.30 -2.01
CA GLU A 149 -1.91 -9.32 -2.41
C GLU A 149 -0.89 -10.00 -3.33
N ALA A 150 -0.58 -9.35 -4.46
CA ALA A 150 0.47 -9.80 -5.37
C ALA A 150 1.75 -8.98 -5.13
N VAL A 151 2.87 -9.68 -4.99
CA VAL A 151 4.20 -9.07 -4.92
C VAL A 151 5.00 -9.57 -6.11
N LEU A 152 5.25 -8.67 -7.05
CA LEU A 152 6.11 -8.93 -8.19
C LEU A 152 7.50 -8.36 -7.94
N THR A 153 8.52 -9.16 -8.20
CA THR A 153 9.93 -8.77 -8.11
C THR A 153 10.60 -8.93 -9.46
N ALA A 154 11.67 -8.17 -9.68
CA ALA A 154 12.49 -8.25 -10.88
C ALA A 154 13.93 -7.81 -10.57
N SER A 155 14.83 -8.04 -11.51
CA SER A 155 16.15 -7.42 -11.55
C SER A 155 16.13 -6.29 -12.60
N TRP A 156 16.68 -5.13 -12.25
CA TRP A 156 16.91 -4.03 -13.18
C TRP A 156 18.33 -3.48 -13.02
N ARG A 157 19.13 -3.53 -14.10
CA ARG A 157 20.55 -3.11 -14.11
C ARG A 157 21.39 -3.73 -12.98
N GLY A 158 21.09 -4.98 -12.62
CA GLY A 158 21.78 -5.72 -11.56
C GLY A 158 21.27 -5.46 -10.13
N HIS A 159 20.24 -4.64 -9.97
CA HIS A 159 19.61 -4.36 -8.68
C HIS A 159 18.26 -5.06 -8.55
N GLY A 160 18.00 -5.66 -7.39
CA GLY A 160 16.68 -6.19 -7.07
C GLY A 160 15.65 -5.08 -6.93
N ALA A 161 14.48 -5.29 -7.50
CA ALA A 161 13.39 -4.33 -7.53
C ALA A 161 12.04 -5.00 -7.26
N ARG A 162 11.13 -4.27 -6.62
CA ARG A 162 9.70 -4.62 -6.57
C ARG A 162 8.98 -3.88 -7.69
N VAL A 163 8.18 -4.59 -8.49
CA VAL A 163 7.35 -3.98 -9.53
C VAL A 163 6.06 -3.47 -8.88
N LEU A 164 5.85 -2.16 -8.89
CA LEU A 164 4.72 -1.51 -8.24
C LEU A 164 3.52 -1.34 -9.17
N GLN A 165 3.80 -1.08 -10.45
CA GLN A 165 2.81 -0.84 -11.49
C GLN A 165 3.40 -1.17 -12.85
N ARG A 166 2.53 -1.63 -13.76
CA ARG A 166 2.82 -1.67 -15.20
C ARG A 166 1.85 -0.75 -15.93
N ALA A 167 2.38 0.13 -16.77
CA ALA A 167 1.61 1.08 -17.58
C ALA A 167 2.11 1.01 -19.03
N GLY A 168 1.41 0.23 -19.86
CA GLY A 168 1.85 -0.08 -21.22
C GLY A 168 3.22 -0.77 -21.22
N GLU A 169 4.18 -0.16 -21.92
CA GLU A 169 5.56 -0.64 -22.05
C GLU A 169 6.47 -0.22 -20.90
N HIS A 170 5.97 0.51 -19.90
CA HIS A 170 6.75 0.97 -18.76
C HIS A 170 6.31 0.29 -17.46
N ALA A 171 7.26 0.19 -16.53
CA ALA A 171 7.05 -0.25 -15.16
C ALA A 171 7.50 0.83 -14.18
N LEU A 172 6.76 0.97 -13.08
CA LEU A 172 7.23 1.69 -11.90
C LEU A 172 7.85 0.66 -10.94
N LEU A 173 9.10 0.89 -10.57
CA LEU A 173 9.86 0.05 -9.66
C LEU A 173 10.08 0.72 -8.32
N GLU A 174 10.15 -0.08 -7.26
CA GLU A 174 10.74 0.26 -5.97
C GLU A 174 12.10 -0.45 -5.83
N LEU A 175 13.10 0.32 -5.42
CA LEU A 175 14.48 -0.10 -5.23
C LEU A 175 14.87 0.22 -3.78
N ALA A 176 15.09 -0.82 -2.98
CA ALA A 176 15.49 -0.70 -1.59
C ALA A 176 17.01 -0.77 -1.45
N GLY A 177 17.57 0.00 -0.51
CA GLY A 177 18.97 -0.13 -0.09
C GLY A 177 20.01 0.38 -1.12
N LEU A 178 19.60 1.19 -2.09
CA LEU A 178 20.57 1.87 -2.97
C LEU A 178 21.29 2.97 -2.20
N SER A 179 22.60 3.12 -2.44
CA SER A 179 23.31 4.33 -2.02
C SER A 179 22.87 5.53 -2.88
N PRO A 180 22.99 6.77 -2.38
CA PRO A 180 22.63 7.97 -3.14
C PRO A 180 23.30 8.04 -4.52
N ASP A 181 24.60 7.75 -4.60
CA ASP A 181 25.36 7.78 -5.86
C ASP A 181 24.83 6.75 -6.87
N VAL A 182 24.48 5.54 -6.39
CA VAL A 182 23.93 4.50 -7.24
C VAL A 182 22.53 4.89 -7.71
N ALA A 183 21.68 5.38 -6.80
CA ALA A 183 20.34 5.85 -7.13
C ALA A 183 20.36 6.94 -8.21
N GLU A 184 21.25 7.93 -8.08
CA GLU A 184 21.45 8.97 -9.09
C GLU A 184 21.92 8.38 -10.43
N SER A 185 22.91 7.47 -10.41
CA SER A 185 23.47 6.86 -11.63
C SER A 185 22.44 6.04 -12.43
N VAL A 186 21.47 5.42 -11.76
CA VAL A 186 20.41 4.66 -12.42
C VAL A 186 19.19 5.54 -12.74
N GLY A 187 19.15 6.79 -12.28
CA GLY A 187 18.03 7.71 -12.49
C GLY A 187 16.83 7.42 -11.57
N ALA A 188 17.06 6.78 -10.42
CA ALA A 188 16.03 6.55 -9.41
C ALA A 188 15.86 7.79 -8.51
N THR A 189 14.63 8.07 -8.12
CA THR A 189 14.27 9.19 -7.24
C THR A 189 14.02 8.68 -5.83
N VAL A 190 14.61 9.33 -4.82
CA VAL A 190 14.31 9.04 -3.41
C VAL A 190 12.87 9.42 -3.09
N VAL A 191 12.06 8.48 -2.59
CA VAL A 191 10.67 8.74 -2.17
C VAL A 191 10.50 8.74 -0.65
N GLU A 192 11.30 7.93 0.03
CA GLU A 192 11.51 7.95 1.47
C GLU A 192 12.98 7.55 1.75
N PRO A 193 13.54 7.87 2.93
CA PRO A 193 14.93 7.51 3.21
C PRO A 193 15.19 6.00 3.01
N GLY A 194 16.09 5.66 2.08
CA GLY A 194 16.42 4.27 1.73
C GLY A 194 15.59 3.62 0.63
N VAL A 195 14.49 4.25 0.22
CA VAL A 195 13.59 3.73 -0.81
C VAL A 195 13.56 4.69 -1.99
N HIS A 196 13.82 4.11 -3.16
CA HIS A 196 13.92 4.83 -4.40
C HIS A 196 12.93 4.27 -5.41
N GLU A 197 12.44 5.11 -6.30
CA GLU A 197 11.56 4.70 -7.39
C GLU A 197 12.14 5.07 -8.75
N ALA A 198 11.88 4.21 -9.74
CA ALA A 198 12.27 4.45 -11.13
C ALA A 198 11.15 4.03 -12.07
N VAL A 199 10.88 4.85 -13.09
CA VAL A 199 10.03 4.46 -14.23
C VAL A 199 10.93 3.99 -15.35
N VAL A 200 10.76 2.74 -15.77
CA VAL A 200 11.68 2.06 -16.68
C VAL A 200 10.92 1.30 -17.78
N PRO A 201 11.50 1.06 -18.96
CA PRO A 201 10.90 0.15 -19.92
C PRO A 201 10.79 -1.27 -19.33
N TYR A 202 9.61 -1.89 -19.43
CA TYR A 202 9.36 -3.23 -18.91
C TYR A 202 10.28 -4.28 -19.56
N SER A 203 10.70 -4.04 -20.82
CA SER A 203 11.66 -4.89 -21.54
C SER A 203 13.07 -4.90 -20.96
N GLU A 204 13.42 -3.96 -20.08
CA GLU A 204 14.72 -3.95 -19.38
C GLU A 204 14.74 -4.84 -18.13
N LEU A 205 13.58 -5.35 -17.70
CA LEU A 205 13.48 -6.18 -16.51
C LEU A 205 13.88 -7.62 -16.82
N THR A 206 14.69 -8.20 -15.94
CA THR A 206 15.01 -9.63 -15.94
C THR A 206 14.50 -10.29 -14.67
N ASP A 207 14.47 -11.62 -14.64
CA ASP A 207 14.12 -12.41 -13.45
C ASP A 207 12.78 -11.99 -12.82
N VAL A 208 11.80 -11.67 -13.68
CA VAL A 208 10.47 -11.27 -13.23
C VAL A 208 9.77 -12.48 -12.62
N ASP A 209 9.48 -12.39 -11.32
CA ASP A 209 8.82 -13.44 -10.55
C ASP A 209 7.74 -12.84 -9.64
N GLY A 210 6.85 -13.67 -9.13
CA GLY A 210 5.69 -13.23 -8.36
C GLY A 210 5.26 -14.23 -7.29
N VAL A 211 4.90 -13.69 -6.13
CA VAL A 211 4.21 -14.44 -5.07
C VAL A 211 2.87 -13.79 -4.74
N THR A 212 1.86 -14.62 -4.47
CA THR A 212 0.56 -14.18 -3.99
C THR A 212 0.36 -14.55 -2.53
N TYR A 213 -0.18 -13.62 -1.76
CA TYR A 213 -0.62 -13.84 -0.38
C TYR A 213 -2.13 -13.83 -0.37
N GLU A 214 -2.74 -15.01 -0.29
CA GLU A 214 -4.19 -15.16 -0.30
C GLU A 214 -4.77 -15.08 1.12
N LEU A 215 -5.89 -14.37 1.23
CA LEU A 215 -6.75 -14.44 2.39
C LEU A 215 -7.83 -15.49 2.11
N ASP A 216 -7.95 -16.51 2.96
CA ASP A 216 -9.13 -17.39 2.92
C ASP A 216 -10.37 -16.57 3.33
N PRO A 217 -11.32 -16.29 2.40
CA PRO A 217 -12.50 -15.47 2.70
C PRO A 217 -13.38 -16.06 3.80
N ARG A 218 -13.30 -17.38 4.04
CA ARG A 218 -14.06 -18.11 5.08
C ARG A 218 -13.43 -18.02 6.46
N SER A 219 -12.20 -17.50 6.55
CA SER A 219 -11.45 -17.29 7.80
C SER A 219 -11.57 -15.86 8.33
N ALA A 220 -11.86 -14.88 7.45
CA ALA A 220 -11.92 -13.46 7.79
C ALA A 220 -13.02 -13.10 8.81
N GLY A 221 -14.11 -13.88 8.87
CA GLY A 221 -15.19 -13.69 9.83
C GLY A 221 -14.91 -14.17 11.26
N ARG A 222 -13.75 -14.78 11.55
CA ARG A 222 -13.43 -15.36 12.88
C ARG A 222 -12.45 -14.53 13.72
N ASN A 223 -11.77 -13.53 13.16
CA ASN A 223 -10.71 -12.77 13.85
C ASN A 223 -11.15 -11.38 14.38
N ALA A 224 -12.46 -11.08 14.42
CA ALA A 224 -12.96 -9.86 15.05
C ALA A 224 -13.02 -9.94 16.60
N GLU A 225 -12.72 -11.10 17.17
CA GLU A 225 -12.61 -11.32 18.60
C GLU A 225 -11.14 -11.50 18.95
N HIS A 226 -10.40 -10.43 19.23
CA HIS A 226 -9.45 -10.38 20.36
C HIS A 226 -9.02 -8.90 20.53
N PRO A 227 -9.32 -8.31 21.71
CA PRO A 227 -9.06 -6.90 22.01
C PRO A 227 -7.58 -6.57 22.18
#